data_AF-A0AA88M1Q5-F1
#
_entry.id   AF-A0AA88M1Q5-F1
#
_cell.length_a   1.000
_cell.length_b   1.000
_cell.length_c   1.000
_cell.angle_alpha   90.00
_cell.angle_beta   90.00
_cell.angle_gamma   90.00
#
_symmetry.space_group_name_H-M   'P 1'
#
loop_
_entity.id
_entity.type
_entity.pdbx_description
1 polymer ?
#
loop_
_entity_poly.entity_id
_entity_poly.type
_entity_poly.pdbx_seq_one_letter_code
_entity_poly.pdbx_strand_id
1 'polypeptide(L)' 'MSALLRGLVRIRSAPALQGTAITQRANITSKPAKDAVGAAETVFGLALFAMAILAPSGWVLSNLESYKKKEV' A
#
# COMPACT_ATOMS: atom_id res chain seq x y z
N MET A 1 2.39 -53.81 -24.91
CA MET A 1 1.62 -52.58 -25.17
C MET A 1 2.37 -51.37 -24.59
N SER A 2 2.88 -50.54 -25.50
CA SER A 2 3.25 -49.13 -25.33
C SER A 2 4.29 -48.72 -24.26
N ALA A 3 5.57 -48.99 -24.56
CA ALA A 3 6.69 -48.25 -23.96
C ALA A 3 6.76 -46.79 -24.48
N LEU A 4 6.32 -46.56 -25.72
CA LEU A 4 6.25 -45.23 -26.34
C LEU A 4 5.18 -44.34 -25.68
N LEU A 5 3.99 -44.85 -25.32
CA LEU A 5 3.03 -44.05 -24.53
C LEU A 5 3.63 -43.69 -23.16
N ARG A 6 4.34 -44.62 -22.51
CA ARG A 6 4.93 -44.36 -21.19
C ARG A 6 6.02 -43.29 -21.24
N GLY A 7 6.83 -43.26 -22.30
CA GLY A 7 7.78 -42.18 -22.55
C GLY A 7 7.12 -40.82 -22.77
N LEU A 8 6.06 -40.76 -23.58
CA LEU A 8 5.33 -39.51 -23.88
C LEU A 8 4.57 -38.95 -22.66
N VAL A 9 4.03 -39.81 -21.79
CA VAL A 9 3.37 -39.40 -20.53
C VAL A 9 4.37 -38.84 -19.51
N ARG A 10 5.63 -39.33 -19.51
CA ARG A 10 6.70 -38.81 -18.65
C ARG A 10 7.18 -37.42 -19.09
N ILE A 11 7.16 -37.13 -20.39
CA ILE A 11 7.54 -35.81 -20.94
C ILE A 11 6.48 -34.75 -20.61
N ARG A 12 5.19 -35.11 -20.60
CA ARG A 12 4.09 -34.20 -20.17
C ARG A 12 4.00 -33.97 -18.66
N SER A 13 4.68 -34.81 -17.87
CA SER A 13 4.84 -34.65 -16.42
C SER A 13 6.23 -34.14 -16.04
N ALA A 14 6.98 -33.59 -17.00
CA ALA A 14 8.05 -32.66 -16.66
C ALA A 14 7.41 -31.54 -15.82
N PRO A 15 7.90 -31.24 -14.61
CA PRO A 15 7.41 -30.13 -13.80
C PRO A 15 7.87 -28.80 -14.43
N ALA A 16 7.52 -28.56 -15.69
CA ALA A 16 7.81 -27.32 -16.41
C ALA A 16 6.93 -26.15 -15.92
N LEU A 17 6.06 -26.39 -14.94
CA LEU A 17 5.26 -25.38 -14.25
C LEU A 17 5.31 -25.52 -12.73
N GLN A 18 6.26 -26.27 -12.17
CA GLN A 18 6.72 -25.93 -10.83
C GLN A 18 7.78 -24.84 -11.03
N GLY A 19 7.33 -23.70 -11.56
CA GLY A 19 8.06 -22.47 -11.43
C GLY A 19 8.35 -22.38 -9.95
N THR A 20 9.61 -22.54 -9.59
CA THR A 20 10.08 -22.22 -8.26
C THR A 20 9.70 -20.75 -8.11
N ALA A 21 8.53 -20.52 -7.53
CA ALA A 21 8.17 -19.25 -6.95
C ALA A 21 9.11 -19.13 -5.75
N ILE A 22 10.40 -18.90 -6.04
CA ILE A 22 11.35 -18.34 -5.12
C ILE A 22 10.78 -16.95 -4.91
N THR A 23 9.81 -16.87 -4.00
CA THR A 23 9.41 -15.60 -3.42
C THR A 23 10.70 -15.11 -2.80
N GLN A 24 11.33 -14.13 -3.46
CA GLN A 24 12.54 -13.50 -2.99
C GLN A 24 12.16 -12.77 -1.71
N ARG A 25 12.16 -13.50 -0.60
CA ARG A 25 11.89 -12.98 0.73
C ARG A 25 13.18 -12.34 1.18
N ALA A 26 13.34 -11.06 0.85
CA ALA A 26 14.30 -10.24 1.56
C ALA A 26 13.87 -10.25 3.03
N ASN A 27 14.68 -10.87 3.89
CA ASN A 27 14.44 -10.84 5.33
C ASN A 27 14.85 -9.45 5.84
N ILE A 28 13.94 -8.49 5.67
CA ILE A 28 14.15 -7.12 6.12
C ILE A 28 13.68 -7.06 7.56
N THR A 29 14.64 -7.05 8.49
CA THR A 29 14.39 -6.76 9.90
C THR A 29 14.81 -5.32 10.18
N SER A 30 13.99 -4.61 10.95
CA SER A 30 14.35 -3.29 11.46
C SER A 30 14.86 -3.40 12.88
N LYS A 31 15.78 -2.51 13.25
CA LYS A 31 16.12 -2.28 14.65
C LYS A 31 14.93 -1.58 15.34
N PRO A 32 14.81 -1.68 16.66
CA PRO A 32 13.82 -0.90 17.41
C PRO A 32 13.91 0.59 17.07
N ALA A 33 12.80 1.32 17.21
CA ALA A 33 12.76 2.75 16.97
C ALA A 33 13.83 3.46 17.84
N LYS A 34 14.63 4.32 17.22
CA LYS A 34 15.61 5.15 17.95
C LYS A 34 14.88 6.11 18.90
N ASP A 35 13.82 6.73 18.37
CA ASP A 35 12.88 7.57 19.11
C ASP A 35 11.48 7.01 18.87
N ALA A 36 10.91 6.37 19.89
CA ALA A 36 9.60 5.75 19.77
C ALA A 36 8.52 6.84 19.80
N VAL A 37 7.76 6.95 18.71
CA VAL A 37 6.56 7.78 18.67
C VAL A 37 5.45 7.03 19.38
N GLY A 38 4.98 7.59 20.50
CA GLY A 38 3.91 7.01 21.29
C GLY A 38 2.52 7.22 20.68
N ALA A 39 1.50 6.69 21.34
CA ALA A 39 0.13 6.84 20.89
C ALA A 39 -0.31 8.32 20.90
N ALA A 40 0.11 9.09 21.91
CA ALA A 40 -0.24 10.50 22.04
C ALA A 40 0.36 11.33 20.88
N GLU A 41 1.66 11.15 20.62
CA GLU A 41 2.35 11.85 19.52
C GLU A 41 1.78 11.45 18.16
N THR A 42 1.42 10.18 17.98
CA THR A 42 0.80 9.69 16.74
C THR A 42 -0.57 10.33 16.51
N VAL A 43 -1.43 10.37 17.54
CA VAL A 43 -2.76 10.99 17.46
C VAL A 43 -2.63 12.49 17.17
N PHE A 44 -1.72 13.17 17.87
CA PHE A 44 -1.48 14.59 17.66
C PHE A 44 -0.95 14.88 16.24
N GLY A 45 0.03 14.09 15.77
CA GLY A 45 0.57 14.22 14.43
C GLY A 45 -0.48 14.01 13.34
N LEU A 46 -1.32 12.96 13.47
CA LEU A 46 -2.42 12.70 12.53
C LEU A 46 -3.49 13.80 12.57
N ALA A 47 -3.87 14.28 13.75
CA ALA A 47 -4.85 15.35 13.90
C ALA A 47 -4.35 16.66 13.28
N LEU A 48 -3.10 17.04 13.56
CA LEU A 48 -2.47 18.22 12.95
C LEU A 48 -2.37 18.09 11.43
N PHE A 49 -1.95 16.93 10.93
CA PHE A 49 -1.88 16.67 9.50
C PHE A 49 -3.25 16.82 8.81
N ALA A 50 -4.29 16.25 9.42
CA ALA A 50 -5.66 16.38 8.91
C ALA A 50 -6.12 17.86 8.94
N MET A 51 -5.90 18.56 10.05
CA MET A 51 -6.27 19.98 10.18
C MET A 51 -5.51 20.87 9.19
N ALA A 52 -4.25 20.59 8.89
CA ALA A 52 -3.46 21.36 7.93
C ALA A 52 -4.10 21.37 6.52
N ILE A 53 -4.83 20.31 6.15
CA ILE A 53 -5.53 20.21 4.86
C ILE A 53 -6.98 20.72 4.99
N LEU A 54 -7.68 20.27 6.04
CA LEU A 54 -9.11 20.53 6.22
C LEU A 54 -9.40 21.96 6.65
N ALA A 55 -8.54 22.61 7.44
CA ALA A 55 -8.81 23.96 7.92
C ALA A 55 -8.80 25.01 6.78
N PRO A 56 -7.80 25.06 5.88
CA PRO A 56 -7.86 25.97 4.73
C PRO A 56 -9.03 25.65 3.80
N SER A 57 -9.26 24.36 3.54
CA SER A 57 -10.36 23.89 2.68
C SER A 57 -11.73 24.27 3.25
N GLY A 58 -11.91 24.09 4.57
CA GLY A 58 -13.13 24.44 5.28
C GLY A 58 -13.37 25.94 5.30
N TRP A 59 -12.32 26.75 5.48
CA TRP A 59 -12.44 28.20 5.39
C TRP A 59 -12.88 28.67 4.00
N VAL A 60 -12.28 28.14 2.93
CA VAL A 60 -12.69 28.46 1.56
C VAL A 60 -14.13 28.06 1.31
N LEU A 61 -14.52 26.84 1.72
CA LEU A 61 -15.88 26.34 1.51
C LEU A 61 -16.94 27.14 2.30
N SER A 62 -16.59 27.57 3.51
CA SER A 62 -17.50 28.38 4.35
C SER A 62 -17.78 29.77 3.77
N ASN A 63 -16.87 30.30 2.95
CA ASN A 63 -16.97 31.65 2.38
C ASN A 63 -17.48 31.66 0.93
N LEU A 64 -17.97 30.54 0.40
CA LEU A 64 -18.45 30.48 -0.99
C LEU A 64 -19.54 31.50 -1.32
N GLU A 65 -20.48 31.74 -0.40
CA GLU A 65 -21.54 32.74 -0.63
C GLU A 65 -21.00 34.17 -0.66
N SER A 66 -19.95 34.46 0.12
CA SER A 66 -19.25 35.75 0.08
C SER A 66 -18.51 35.92 -1.24
N TYR A 67 -17.88 34.86 -1.76
CA TYR A 67 -17.18 34.91 -3.05
C TYR A 67 -18.12 35.04 -4.26
N LYS A 68 -19.37 34.59 -4.13
CA LYS A 68 -20.39 34.71 -5.18
C LYS A 68 -20.95 36.13 -5.30
N LYS A 69 -20.92 36.91 -4.22
CA LYS A 69 -21.35 38.30 -4.23
C LYS A 69 -20.22 39.16 -4.82
N LYS A 70 -20.41 39.65 -6.03
CA LYS A 70 -19.57 40.74 -6.55
C LYS A 70 -19.99 42.00 -5.82
N GLU A 71 -19.12 42.55 -4.99
CA GLU A 71 -19.24 43.96 -4.63
C GLU A 71 -19.06 44.75 -5.92
N VAL A 72 -20.13 45.46 -6.32
CA VAL A 72 -20.18 46.39 -7.45
C VAL A 72 -20.01 47.79 -6.88
#